data_AF-A0A946GFM7-F1
#
_entry.id   AF-A0A946GFM7-F1
#
_cell.length_a   1.000
_cell.length_b   1.000
_cell.length_c   1.000
_cell.angle_alpha   90.00
_cell.angle_beta   90.00
_cell.angle_gamma   90.00
#
_symmetry.space_group_name_H-M   'P 1'
#
loop_
_entity.id
_entity.type
_entity.pdbx_description
1 polymer ?
#
loop_
_entity_poly.entity_id
_entity_poly.type
_entity_poly.pdbx_seq_one_letter_code
_entity_poly.pdbx_strand_id
1 'polypeptide(L)'
;MTSKNSNDDATPDADVAPDGVDVIKGYLKTLPAAPGVYRMVNGPGDVLYVGKAKSLAKRVASYTNLKRQSNRLRRMISETHSMEFVTTHTEAEALLLEANLIKRYRPRYNILLRDDKSFPKILLTGGHSFPRVVKHRGAETGKGDYFGPFASVWAVNETVTVLQRAFLLRTCSNSVFSNRSRPCLLFQIKRCSAP
;
A
#
# COMPACT_ATOMS: atom_id res chain seq x y z
N MET A 1 -12.67 39.24 63.31
CA MET A 1 -13.31 40.03 62.22
C MET A 1 -12.24 40.28 61.18
N THR A 2 -12.15 39.40 60.17
CA THR A 2 -12.58 39.64 58.76
C THR A 2 -11.56 40.51 58.02
N SER A 3 -11.01 40.18 56.86
CA SER A 3 -11.21 39.09 55.91
C SER A 3 -9.96 39.04 55.02
N LYS A 4 -9.41 37.85 54.74
CA LYS A 4 -8.54 37.63 53.58
C LYS A 4 -9.47 37.31 52.42
N ASN A 5 -9.62 38.21 51.46
CA ASN A 5 -10.30 37.87 50.20
C ASN A 5 -9.29 37.27 49.22
N SER A 6 -9.41 35.96 49.11
CA SER A 6 -9.14 35.13 47.94
C SER A 6 -9.62 35.78 46.65
N ASN A 7 -8.73 35.94 45.68
CA ASN A 7 -9.08 35.92 44.27
C ASN A 7 -8.33 34.74 43.65
N ASP A 8 -8.90 33.55 43.84
CA ASP A 8 -8.66 32.39 42.99
C ASP A 8 -9.43 32.63 41.69
N ASP A 9 -8.77 33.22 40.70
CA ASP A 9 -9.28 33.25 39.33
C ASP A 9 -8.62 32.09 38.57
N ALA A 10 -9.11 30.89 38.85
CA ALA A 10 -8.80 29.69 38.07
C ALA A 10 -9.54 29.78 36.74
N THR A 11 -8.83 30.20 35.70
CA THR A 11 -9.29 30.05 34.31
C THR A 11 -9.50 28.55 34.01
N PRO A 12 -10.59 28.19 33.30
CA PRO A 12 -10.89 26.79 33.01
C PRO A 12 -9.84 26.22 32.06
N ASP A 13 -9.38 24.99 32.35
CA ASP A 13 -8.50 24.17 31.52
C ASP A 13 -8.89 24.29 30.05
N ALA A 14 -8.10 25.04 29.29
CA ALA A 14 -8.18 25.07 27.85
C ALA A 14 -7.70 23.71 27.34
N ASP A 15 -8.66 22.80 27.12
CA ASP A 15 -8.61 21.59 26.29
C ASP A 15 -7.21 21.26 25.76
N VAL A 16 -6.33 20.77 26.65
CA VAL A 16 -4.95 20.45 26.30
C VAL A 16 -5.03 19.19 25.45
N ALA A 17 -4.89 19.37 24.14
CA ALA A 17 -4.82 18.27 23.19
C ALA A 17 -3.90 17.17 23.74
N PRO A 18 -4.36 15.90 23.82
CA PRO A 18 -3.60 14.85 24.45
C PRO A 18 -2.23 14.68 23.78
N ASP A 19 -1.19 14.40 24.57
CA ASP A 19 0.13 14.11 24.02
C ASP A 19 0.01 12.95 23.02
N GLY A 20 0.39 13.19 21.76
CA GLY A 20 0.30 12.19 20.71
C GLY A 20 1.06 10.90 21.05
N VAL A 21 2.07 10.95 21.91
CA VAL A 21 2.72 9.74 22.43
C VAL A 21 1.76 8.89 23.26
N ASP A 22 0.94 9.51 24.11
CA ASP A 22 0.00 8.81 24.98
C ASP A 22 -1.20 8.28 24.19
N VAL A 23 -1.66 9.03 23.18
CA VAL A 23 -2.60 8.53 22.16
C VAL A 23 -2.08 7.24 21.54
N ILE A 24 -0.84 7.25 21.03
CA ILE A 24 -0.21 6.09 20.38
C ILE A 24 -0.07 4.91 21.36
N LYS A 25 0.36 5.16 22.60
CA LYS A 25 0.46 4.12 23.64
C LYS A 25 -0.89 3.46 23.93
N GLY A 26 -1.99 4.23 23.88
CA GLY A 26 -3.35 3.73 24.13
C GLY A 26 -3.74 2.55 23.23
N TYR A 27 -3.31 2.56 21.96
CA TYR A 27 -3.61 1.49 21.01
C TYR A 27 -2.76 0.23 21.20
N LEU A 28 -1.62 0.28 21.90
CA LEU A 28 -0.72 -0.88 22.01
C LEU A 28 -1.36 -2.11 22.66
N LYS A 29 -2.35 -1.90 23.53
CA LYS A 29 -3.05 -2.99 24.24
C LYS A 29 -3.95 -3.82 23.33
N THR A 30 -4.44 -3.25 22.22
CA THR A 30 -5.41 -3.90 21.34
C THR A 30 -4.82 -4.35 20.01
N LEU A 31 -3.55 -4.01 19.73
CA LEU A 31 -2.94 -4.26 18.44
C LEU A 31 -2.45 -5.71 18.29
N PRO A 32 -2.79 -6.37 17.18
CA PRO A 32 -2.31 -7.72 16.90
C PRO A 32 -0.84 -7.70 16.45
N ALA A 33 -0.16 -8.83 16.68
CA ALA A 33 1.14 -9.12 16.10
C ALA A 33 1.03 -9.62 14.64
N ALA A 34 0.20 -8.96 13.83
CA ALA A 34 -0.12 -9.33 12.45
C ALA A 34 0.33 -8.24 11.45
N PRO A 35 0.51 -8.59 10.16
CA PRO A 35 0.75 -7.60 9.13
C PRO A 35 -0.48 -6.73 8.88
N GLY A 36 -0.24 -5.52 8.40
CA GLY A 36 -1.32 -4.58 8.11
C GLY A 36 -0.83 -3.18 7.80
N VAL A 37 -1.79 -2.28 7.69
CA VAL A 37 -1.57 -0.85 7.43
C VAL A 37 -2.18 -0.04 8.56
N TYR A 38 -1.52 1.06 8.93
CA TYR A 38 -2.01 2.02 9.90
C TYR A 38 -2.02 3.43 9.33
N ARG A 39 -2.91 4.26 9.86
CA ARG A 39 -3.01 5.70 9.59
C ARG A 39 -2.86 6.48 10.88
N MET A 40 -2.13 7.58 10.83
CA MET A 40 -2.09 8.59 11.89
C MET A 40 -2.89 9.79 11.43
N VAL A 41 -3.79 10.27 12.29
CA VAL A 41 -4.79 11.28 11.96
C VAL A 41 -4.69 12.44 12.94
N ASN A 42 -4.81 13.68 12.45
CA ASN A 42 -4.79 14.88 13.30
C ASN A 42 -6.17 15.19 13.91
N GLY A 43 -6.24 16.21 14.76
CA GLY A 43 -7.51 16.65 15.39
C GLY A 43 -8.62 16.96 14.38
N PRO A 44 -8.34 17.69 13.28
CA PRO A 44 -9.30 17.92 12.20
C PRO A 44 -9.78 16.67 11.42
N GLY A 45 -9.11 15.52 11.55
CA GLY A 45 -9.44 14.29 10.82
C GLY A 45 -8.62 14.03 9.55
N ASP A 46 -7.60 14.85 9.26
CA ASP A 46 -6.70 14.64 8.13
C ASP A 46 -5.70 13.52 8.40
N VAL A 47 -5.48 12.66 7.39
CA VAL A 47 -4.45 11.63 7.44
C VAL A 47 -3.07 12.28 7.32
N LEU A 48 -2.32 12.26 8.41
CA LEU A 48 -0.94 12.77 8.50
C LEU A 48 0.06 11.82 7.86
N TYR A 49 -0.12 10.52 8.10
CA TYR A 49 0.78 9.47 7.68
C TYR A 49 0.08 8.14 7.48
N VAL A 50 0.51 7.38 6.48
CA VAL A 50 0.13 5.99 6.24
C VAL A 50 1.39 5.13 6.24
N GLY A 51 1.37 4.00 6.92
CA GLY A 51 2.48 3.05 6.87
C GLY A 51 2.03 1.60 6.94
N LYS A 52 2.78 0.70 6.31
CA LYS A 52 2.63 -0.74 6.50
C LYS A 52 3.52 -1.30 7.60
N ALA A 53 3.14 -2.45 8.15
CA ALA A 53 3.94 -3.18 9.12
C ALA A 53 3.84 -4.70 8.88
N LYS A 54 4.92 -5.43 9.19
CA LYS A 54 4.87 -6.90 9.35
C LYS A 54 4.19 -7.31 10.66
N SER A 55 4.28 -6.43 11.67
CA SER A 55 3.63 -6.55 12.97
C SER A 55 3.20 -5.15 13.39
N LEU A 56 1.89 -4.91 13.42
CA LEU A 56 1.32 -3.62 13.82
C LEU A 56 1.76 -3.24 15.24
N ALA A 57 1.67 -4.15 16.20
CA ALA A 57 2.10 -3.93 17.58
C ALA A 57 3.56 -3.44 17.67
N LYS A 58 4.51 -4.14 17.02
CA LYS A 58 5.94 -3.75 17.04
C LYS A 58 6.17 -2.41 16.36
N ARG A 59 5.47 -2.14 15.26
CA ARG A 59 5.65 -0.89 14.50
C ARG A 59 5.11 0.31 15.27
N VAL A 60 3.91 0.20 15.85
CA VAL A 60 3.30 1.27 16.63
C VAL A 60 4.12 1.56 17.89
N ALA A 61 4.60 0.52 18.57
CA ALA A 61 5.46 0.67 19.74
C ALA A 61 6.73 1.47 19.45
N SER A 62 7.26 1.43 18.22
CA SER A 62 8.46 2.20 17.88
C SER A 62 8.25 3.72 17.98
N TYR A 63 7.04 4.21 17.73
CA TYR A 63 6.72 5.64 17.75
C TYR A 63 6.68 6.23 19.16
N THR A 64 6.51 5.39 20.19
CA THR A 64 6.50 5.86 21.60
C THR A 64 7.90 6.23 22.09
N ASN A 65 8.96 5.79 21.41
CA ASN A 65 10.34 6.15 21.72
C ASN A 65 10.81 7.35 20.87
N LEU A 66 10.42 8.56 21.25
CA LEU A 66 10.72 9.81 20.53
C LEU A 66 12.22 10.03 20.27
N LYS A 67 13.11 9.62 21.18
CA LYS A 67 14.57 9.80 21.03
C LYS A 67 15.10 9.12 19.76
N ARG A 68 14.49 8.01 19.35
CA ARG A 68 14.86 7.24 18.15
C ARG A 68 14.19 7.74 16.86
N GLN A 69 13.31 8.74 16.96
CA GLN A 69 12.58 9.29 15.81
C GLN A 69 13.28 10.52 15.23
N SER A 70 13.16 10.71 13.92
CA SER A 70 13.59 11.95 13.25
C SER A 70 12.70 13.13 13.65
N ASN A 71 13.20 14.36 13.53
CA ASN A 71 12.42 15.57 13.85
C ASN A 71 11.08 15.63 13.11
N ARG A 72 11.07 15.18 11.84
CA ARG A 72 9.85 15.07 11.04
C ARG A 72 8.83 14.13 11.67
N LEU A 73 9.25 12.94 12.10
CA LEU A 73 8.36 11.97 12.74
C LEU A 73 7.94 12.39 14.14
N ARG A 74 8.80 13.07 14.90
CA ARG A 74 8.41 13.66 16.20
C ARG A 74 7.27 14.67 16.04
N ARG A 75 7.34 15.54 15.04
CA ARG A 75 6.28 16.50 14.74
C ARG A 75 4.98 15.82 14.29
N MET A 76 5.08 14.76 13.47
CA MET A 76 3.93 13.96 13.09
C MET A 76 3.25 13.32 14.31
N ILE A 77 4.06 12.76 15.23
CA ILE A 77 3.56 12.16 16.47
C ILE A 77 2.84 13.22 17.31
N SER A 78 3.43 14.40 17.52
CA SER A 78 2.78 15.45 18.32
C SER A 78 1.48 15.97 17.72
N GLU A 79 1.30 15.88 16.40
CA GLU A 79 0.06 16.26 15.71
C GLU A 79 -0.98 15.12 15.66
N THR A 80 -0.64 13.90 16.11
CA THR A 80 -1.52 12.73 16.03
C THR A 80 -2.54 12.73 17.17
N HIS A 81 -3.83 12.78 16.82
CA HIS A 81 -4.96 12.67 17.74
C HIS A 81 -5.61 11.28 17.74
N SER A 82 -5.52 10.54 16.63
CA SER A 82 -6.05 9.18 16.55
C SER A 82 -5.27 8.32 15.56
N MET A 83 -5.45 7.00 15.69
CA MET A 83 -4.88 6.03 14.78
C MET A 83 -5.95 5.06 14.29
N GLU A 84 -5.81 4.62 13.06
CA GLU A 84 -6.69 3.62 12.46
C GLU A 84 -5.86 2.47 11.87
N PHE A 85 -6.41 1.26 11.91
CA PHE A 85 -5.69 0.03 11.58
C PHE A 85 -6.51 -0.88 10.68
N VAL A 86 -5.84 -1.48 9.70
CA VAL A 86 -6.40 -2.56 8.89
C VAL A 86 -5.40 -3.71 8.88
N THR A 87 -5.79 -4.86 9.43
CA THR A 87 -5.01 -6.09 9.36
C THR A 87 -5.14 -6.72 7.98
N THR A 88 -4.07 -7.34 7.50
CA THR A 88 -4.05 -8.10 6.24
C THR A 88 -3.58 -9.52 6.50
N HIS A 89 -3.82 -10.44 5.56
CA HIS A 89 -3.32 -11.81 5.68
C HIS A 89 -1.84 -11.90 5.32
N THR A 90 -1.39 -11.07 4.38
CA THR A 90 -0.02 -11.10 3.88
C THR A 90 0.64 -9.72 3.87
N GLU A 91 1.98 -9.69 3.85
CA GLU A 91 2.75 -8.46 3.66
C GLU A 91 2.51 -7.82 2.28
N ALA A 92 2.19 -8.65 1.28
CA ALA A 92 1.90 -8.22 -0.08
C ALA A 92 0.60 -7.41 -0.14
N GLU A 93 -0.46 -7.88 0.54
CA GLU A 93 -1.70 -7.13 0.69
C GLU A 93 -1.48 -5.82 1.44
N ALA A 94 -0.71 -5.83 2.53
CA ALA A 94 -0.38 -4.61 3.28
C ALA A 94 0.34 -3.58 2.40
N LEU A 95 1.26 -4.03 1.54
CA LEU A 95 1.95 -3.15 0.59
C LEU A 95 0.98 -2.53 -0.43
N LEU A 96 0.09 -3.33 -1.01
CA LEU A 96 -0.89 -2.85 -1.99
C LEU A 96 -1.88 -1.87 -1.35
N LEU A 97 -2.38 -2.19 -0.15
CA LEU A 97 -3.30 -1.34 0.58
C LEU A 97 -2.64 -0.02 0.99
N GLU A 98 -1.42 -0.06 1.52
CA GLU A 98 -0.65 1.15 1.89
C GLU A 98 -0.51 2.08 0.70
N ALA A 99 -0.04 1.57 -0.44
CA ALA A 99 0.18 2.39 -1.62
C ALA A 99 -1.13 2.99 -2.17
N ASN A 100 -2.24 2.26 -2.10
CA ASN A 100 -3.57 2.78 -2.44
C ASN A 100 -3.99 3.92 -1.49
N LEU A 101 -3.77 3.76 -0.19
CA LEU A 101 -4.11 4.78 0.82
C LEU A 101 -3.20 6.01 0.68
N ILE A 102 -1.89 5.85 0.45
CA ILE A 102 -0.98 6.97 0.18
C ILE A 102 -1.42 7.73 -1.08
N LYS A 103 -1.80 7.02 -2.16
CA LYS A 103 -2.29 7.65 -3.39
C LYS A 103 -3.59 8.43 -3.16
N ARG A 104 -4.50 7.88 -2.33
CA ARG A 104 -5.80 8.49 -2.00
C ARG A 104 -5.65 9.73 -1.12
N TYR A 105 -4.89 9.64 -0.04
CA TYR A 105 -4.82 10.69 0.98
C TYR A 105 -3.67 11.67 0.79
N ARG A 106 -2.64 11.30 0.03
CA ARG A 106 -1.39 12.06 -0.15
C ARG A 106 -0.88 12.70 1.16
N PRO A 107 -0.65 11.90 2.22
CA PRO A 107 -0.40 12.42 3.55
C PRO A 107 0.89 13.26 3.60
N ARG A 108 0.86 14.39 4.33
CA ARG A 108 1.97 15.35 4.41
C ARG A 108 3.30 14.70 4.87
N TYR A 109 3.23 13.69 5.73
CA TYR A 109 4.40 13.01 6.30
C TYR A 109 4.86 11.77 5.52
N ASN A 110 4.16 11.36 4.47
CA ASN A 110 4.68 10.34 3.55
C ASN A 110 5.68 10.99 2.58
N ILE A 111 6.81 10.32 2.33
CA ILE A 111 7.70 10.73 1.22
C ILE A 111 7.09 10.12 -0.04
N LEU A 112 6.47 10.96 -0.87
CA LEU A 112 5.99 10.53 -2.17
C LEU A 112 7.20 10.38 -3.09
N LEU A 113 7.61 9.14 -3.35
CA LEU A 113 8.57 8.86 -4.40
C LEU A 113 7.89 9.20 -5.74
N ARG A 114 8.48 10.12 -6.52
CA ARG A 114 8.04 10.52 -7.87
C ARG A 114 8.24 9.43 -8.93
N ASP A 115 8.65 8.24 -8.52
CA ASP A 115 8.75 7.11 -9.41
C ASP A 115 7.34 6.57 -9.60
N ASP A 116 6.76 6.83 -10.77
CA ASP A 116 5.42 6.42 -11.20
C ASP A 116 5.33 4.91 -11.44
N LYS A 117 6.01 4.11 -10.61
CA LYS A 117 6.03 2.66 -10.66
C LYS A 117 4.68 2.13 -10.20
N SER A 118 3.69 2.26 -11.08
CA SER A 118 2.44 1.52 -11.02
C SER A 118 2.74 0.05 -10.79
N PHE A 119 1.97 -0.56 -9.88
CA PHE A 119 2.06 -1.99 -9.65
C PHE A 119 1.80 -2.73 -10.96
N PRO A 120 2.62 -3.76 -11.27
CA PRO A 120 2.41 -4.52 -12.48
C PRO A 120 1.07 -5.26 -12.41
N LYS A 121 0.47 -5.41 -13.58
CA LYS A 121 -0.77 -6.14 -13.82
C LYS A 121 -0.52 -7.21 -14.88
N ILE A 122 -1.45 -8.15 -15.01
CA ILE A 122 -1.51 -9.08 -16.14
C ILE A 122 -2.60 -8.57 -17.07
N LEU A 123 -2.29 -8.46 -18.36
CA LEU A 123 -3.25 -8.14 -19.41
C LEU A 123 -3.48 -9.38 -20.26
N LEU A 124 -4.75 -9.79 -20.36
CA LEU A 124 -5.23 -10.65 -21.43
C LEU A 124 -5.75 -9.77 -22.55
N THR A 125 -5.01 -9.69 -23.67
CA THR A 125 -5.35 -8.74 -24.74
C THR A 125 -6.64 -9.12 -25.46
N GLY A 126 -7.51 -8.15 -25.68
CA GLY A 126 -8.70 -8.29 -26.54
C GLY A 126 -8.44 -7.87 -27.99
N GLY A 127 -9.40 -8.17 -28.87
CA GLY A 127 -9.41 -7.68 -30.26
C GLY A 127 -8.55 -8.45 -31.27
N HIS A 128 -7.93 -9.56 -30.85
CA HIS A 128 -7.25 -10.51 -31.73
C HIS A 128 -7.87 -11.89 -31.52
N SER A 129 -8.08 -12.67 -32.59
CA SER A 129 -8.65 -14.03 -32.52
C SER A 129 -7.87 -14.96 -31.59
N PHE A 130 -6.57 -14.68 -31.45
CA PHE A 130 -5.66 -15.32 -30.51
C PHE A 130 -5.18 -14.33 -29.46
N PRO A 131 -5.86 -14.19 -28.30
CA PRO A 131 -5.40 -13.36 -27.18
C PRO A 131 -3.99 -13.74 -26.71
N ARG A 132 -3.26 -12.76 -26.17
CA ARG A 132 -1.97 -13.01 -25.50
C ARG A 132 -2.06 -12.62 -24.03
N VAL A 133 -1.30 -13.35 -23.21
CA VAL A 133 -1.11 -13.04 -21.79
C VAL A 133 0.21 -12.29 -21.62
N VAL A 134 0.16 -11.06 -21.12
CA VAL A 134 1.35 -10.21 -20.97
C VAL A 134 1.34 -9.45 -19.66
N LYS A 135 2.55 -9.15 -19.16
CA LYS A 135 2.72 -8.19 -18.07
C LYS A 135 2.44 -6.78 -18.59
N HIS A 136 1.65 -6.02 -17.83
CA HIS A 136 1.34 -4.62 -18.07
C HIS A 136 1.83 -3.73 -16.91
N ARG A 137 2.25 -2.52 -17.24
CA ARG A 137 2.51 -1.43 -16.28
C ARG A 137 1.96 -0.14 -16.87
N GLY A 138 1.53 0.77 -16.00
CA GLY A 138 1.00 2.07 -16.37
C GLY A 138 -0.52 2.08 -16.54
N ALA A 139 -1.01 3.11 -17.23
CA ALA A 139 -2.43 3.29 -17.52
C ALA A 139 -2.99 2.14 -18.36
N GLU A 140 -4.25 1.78 -18.14
CA GLU A 140 -4.95 0.70 -18.83
C GLU A 140 -5.53 1.20 -20.16
N THR A 141 -4.64 1.45 -21.13
CA THR A 141 -5.01 2.01 -22.44
C THR A 141 -5.20 0.96 -23.53
N GLY A 142 -4.73 -0.28 -23.30
CA GLY A 142 -4.87 -1.38 -24.24
C GLY A 142 -6.22 -2.07 -24.12
N LYS A 143 -6.77 -2.58 -25.22
CA LYS A 143 -7.99 -3.39 -25.20
C LYS A 143 -7.73 -4.76 -24.56
N GLY A 144 -8.58 -5.16 -23.62
CA GLY A 144 -8.52 -6.46 -22.95
C GLY A 144 -8.80 -6.38 -21.46
N ASP A 145 -8.59 -7.50 -20.78
CA ASP A 145 -8.86 -7.64 -19.36
C ASP A 145 -7.59 -7.53 -18.53
N TYR A 146 -7.64 -6.66 -17.51
CA TYR A 146 -6.51 -6.39 -16.62
C TYR A 146 -6.74 -7.05 -15.26
N PHE A 147 -5.77 -7.84 -14.83
CA PHE A 147 -5.77 -8.57 -13.55
C PHE A 147 -4.63 -8.07 -12.65
N GLY A 148 -4.92 -7.88 -11.37
CA GLY A 148 -3.99 -7.33 -10.37
C GLY A 148 -4.63 -6.21 -9.56
N PRO A 149 -3.86 -5.31 -8.93
CA PRO A 149 -2.39 -5.14 -9.00
C PRO A 149 -1.60 -6.22 -8.25
N PHE A 150 -0.38 -6.52 -8.73
CA PHE A 150 0.52 -7.45 -8.07
C PHE A 150 1.58 -6.71 -7.26
N ALA A 151 1.85 -7.20 -6.05
CA ALA A 151 2.86 -6.63 -5.14
C ALA A 151 4.30 -6.76 -5.66
N SER A 152 4.57 -7.71 -6.57
CA SER A 152 5.90 -7.93 -7.14
C SER A 152 5.86 -8.32 -8.62
N VAL A 153 6.91 -7.94 -9.36
CA VAL A 153 7.09 -8.35 -10.77
C VAL A 153 7.30 -9.85 -10.90
N TRP A 154 7.96 -10.45 -9.90
CA TRP A 154 8.24 -11.87 -9.88
C TRP A 154 6.93 -12.68 -9.86
N ALA A 155 5.98 -12.31 -8.99
CA ALA A 155 4.67 -12.95 -8.92
C ALA A 155 3.89 -12.85 -10.24
N VAL A 156 4.00 -11.70 -10.94
CA VAL A 156 3.43 -11.54 -12.29
C VAL A 156 4.05 -12.50 -13.29
N ASN A 157 5.39 -12.55 -13.35
CA ASN A 157 6.08 -13.42 -14.30
C ASN A 157 5.77 -14.91 -14.04
N GLU A 158 5.69 -15.32 -12.77
CA GLU A 158 5.29 -16.67 -12.39
C GLU A 158 3.86 -16.98 -12.81
N THR A 159 2.92 -16.09 -12.49
CA THR A 159 1.50 -16.26 -12.87
C THR A 159 1.34 -16.34 -14.39
N VAL A 160 2.00 -15.48 -15.15
CA VAL A 160 2.02 -15.54 -16.62
C VAL A 160 2.56 -16.89 -17.11
N THR A 161 3.62 -17.40 -16.48
CA THR A 161 4.20 -18.71 -16.83
C THR A 161 3.24 -19.86 -16.54
N VAL A 162 2.52 -19.81 -15.42
CA VAL A 162 1.51 -20.80 -15.04
C VAL A 162 0.34 -20.78 -16.02
N LEU A 163 -0.24 -19.60 -16.28
CA LEU A 163 -1.33 -19.43 -17.25
C LEU A 163 -0.92 -19.91 -18.65
N GLN A 164 0.29 -19.57 -19.06
CA GLN A 164 0.85 -20.01 -20.33
C GLN A 164 0.94 -21.54 -20.42
N ARG A 165 1.36 -22.23 -19.36
CA ARG A 165 1.45 -23.70 -19.34
C ARG A 165 0.09 -24.38 -19.29
N ALA A 166 -0.81 -23.86 -18.45
CA ALA A 166 -2.12 -24.46 -18.22
C ALA A 166 -3.05 -24.32 -19.44
N PHE A 167 -3.02 -23.16 -20.10
CA PHE A 167 -3.95 -22.83 -21.18
C PHE A 167 -3.28 -22.70 -22.54
N LEU A 168 -1.97 -22.97 -22.63
CA LEU A 168 -1.18 -22.87 -23.87
C LEU A 168 -1.28 -21.50 -24.57
N LEU A 169 -1.44 -20.43 -23.78
CA LEU A 169 -1.59 -19.07 -24.28
C LEU A 169 -0.28 -18.52 -24.84
N ARG A 170 -0.37 -17.73 -25.91
CA ARG A 170 0.81 -17.06 -26.46
C ARG A 170 1.19 -15.83 -25.62
N THR A 171 2.46 -15.48 -25.67
CA THR A 171 3.03 -14.26 -25.06
C THR A 171 3.73 -13.34 -26.07
N CYS A 172 3.90 -13.81 -27.32
CA CYS A 172 4.54 -13.05 -28.39
C CYS A 172 3.71 -11.81 -28.79
N SER A 173 4.38 -10.81 -29.39
CA SER A 173 3.67 -9.65 -29.96
C SER A 173 2.93 -10.01 -31.25
N ASN A 174 1.94 -9.19 -31.61
CA ASN A 174 1.20 -9.38 -32.86
C ASN A 174 2.13 -9.32 -34.07
N SER A 175 3.11 -8.41 -34.07
CA SER A 175 4.14 -8.35 -35.12
C SER A 175 4.94 -9.66 -35.23
N VAL A 176 5.38 -10.25 -34.11
CA VAL A 176 6.11 -11.53 -34.13
C VAL A 176 5.21 -12.67 -34.58
N PHE A 177 3.93 -12.65 -34.20
CA PHE A 177 2.95 -13.65 -34.59
C PHE A 177 2.67 -13.62 -36.10
N SER A 178 2.35 -12.45 -36.65
CA SER A 178 2.00 -12.29 -38.07
C SER A 178 3.17 -12.58 -39.03
N ASN A 179 4.41 -12.40 -38.58
CA ASN A 179 5.60 -12.61 -39.41
C ASN A 179 6.21 -14.01 -39.29
N ARG A 180 5.61 -14.93 -38.50
CA ARG A 180 6.14 -16.30 -38.36
C ARG A 180 5.39 -17.28 -39.25
N SER A 181 6.16 -18.09 -39.96
CA SER A 181 5.69 -19.23 -40.76
C SER A 181 5.89 -20.58 -40.07
N ARG A 182 6.61 -20.61 -38.93
CA ARG A 182 6.92 -21.84 -38.19
C ARG A 182 6.69 -21.66 -36.67
N PRO A 183 6.23 -22.71 -35.97
CA PRO A 183 6.06 -22.67 -34.51
C PRO A 183 7.35 -22.27 -33.79
N CYS A 184 7.21 -21.49 -32.71
CA CYS A 184 8.35 -21.04 -31.90
C CYS A 184 8.75 -22.07 -30.83
N LEU A 185 9.87 -21.80 -30.15
CA LEU A 185 10.36 -22.63 -29.05
C LEU A 185 9.28 -22.92 -28.00
N LEU A 186 8.43 -21.93 -27.68
CA LEU A 186 7.37 -22.10 -26.67
C LEU A 186 6.38 -23.20 -27.05
N PHE A 187 6.08 -23.39 -28.34
CA PHE A 187 5.28 -24.52 -28.79
C PHE A 187 6.03 -25.84 -28.62
N GLN A 188 7.30 -25.89 -29.02
CA GLN A 188 8.13 -27.10 -28.93
C GLN A 188 8.25 -27.62 -27.49
N ILE A 189 8.32 -26.71 -26.52
CA ILE A 189 8.34 -27.06 -25.09
C ILE A 189 6.94 -27.15 -24.44
N LYS A 190 5.87 -27.25 -25.25
CA LYS A 190 4.48 -27.40 -24.82
C LYS A 190 3.98 -26.29 -23.89
N ARG A 191 4.34 -25.04 -24.19
CA ARG A 191 3.92 -23.82 -23.48
C ARG A 191 3.10 -22.86 -24.35
N CYS A 192 2.74 -23.24 -25.57
CA CYS A 192 1.94 -22.43 -26.47
C CYS A 192 1.25 -23.39 -27.45
N SER A 193 0.03 -23.08 -27.87
CA SER A 193 -0.69 -23.89 -28.87
C SER A 193 -0.17 -23.68 -30.29
N ALA A 194 0.67 -22.67 -30.53
CA ALA A 194 1.04 -22.16 -31.85
C ALA A 194 -0.19 -21.96 -32.76
N PRO A 195 -1.14 -21.12 -32.32
CA PRO A 195 -2.28 -20.77 -33.16
C PRO A 195 -1.85 -19.89 -34.35
#